data_AF-A0A8I6XU44-F1
#
_entry.id   AF-A0A8I6XU44-F1
#
_cell.length_a   1.000
_cell.length_b   1.000
_cell.length_c   1.000
_cell.angle_alpha   90.00
_cell.angle_beta   90.00
_cell.angle_gamma   90.00
#
_symmetry.space_group_name_H-M   'P 1'
#
loop_
_entity.id
_entity.type
_entity.pdbx_description
1 polymer ?
#
loop_
_entity_poly.entity_id
_entity_poly.type
_entity_poly.pdbx_seq_one_letter_code
_entity_poly.pdbx_strand_id
1 'polypeptide(L)'
;MSSTFSTAAPWTRRPSCGGRGGCTSIACHDGFRVLKLPYKAYSDDSPPAYDSKLRDGLPKFSMCVFLPEDRDGLWSLVDRITARPGFLREHLPTDHVPVGKFRLPKFKLTYMRSIRNVLQDLGLRLPFDRLRANMAGIVGDDDSAVPLCVSELVNKAVVEMNEEGCEAAAVTVESDEHMGFSLYSDYEYVPPPPTVDFVANHPFAFFIVEETSGTLVFAGHVLDPTKEE
;
A
#
# COMPACT_ATOMS: atom_id res chain seq x y z
N MET A 1 -25.58 29.74 -14.85
CA MET A 1 -24.28 30.13 -15.42
C MET A 1 -23.39 28.91 -15.38
N SER A 2 -23.06 28.43 -16.56
CA SER A 2 -22.30 27.21 -16.84
C SER A 2 -20.85 27.37 -16.40
N SER A 3 -20.27 26.32 -15.85
CA SER A 3 -18.85 26.02 -15.97
C SER A 3 -18.65 24.51 -15.79
N THR A 4 -18.36 23.86 -16.91
CA THR A 4 -17.85 22.50 -17.04
C THR A 4 -16.33 22.55 -17.25
N PHE A 5 -15.66 21.44 -16.91
CA PHE A 5 -14.32 20.92 -17.27
C PHE A 5 -13.57 20.53 -15.98
N SER A 6 -13.52 19.24 -15.60
CA SER A 6 -12.77 18.10 -16.17
C SER A 6 -11.30 18.10 -15.80
N THR A 7 -10.94 17.26 -14.82
CA THR A 7 -9.69 16.47 -14.83
C THR A 7 -9.96 15.17 -14.07
N ALA A 8 -9.89 14.04 -14.76
CA ALA A 8 -9.90 12.72 -14.13
C ALA A 8 -8.61 12.54 -13.33
N ALA A 9 -8.69 11.98 -12.13
CA ALA A 9 -7.53 11.65 -11.31
C ALA A 9 -6.49 10.87 -12.14
N PRO A 10 -5.20 11.25 -12.11
CA PRO A 10 -4.17 10.55 -12.86
C PRO A 10 -3.98 9.13 -12.32
N TRP A 11 -4.21 8.13 -13.18
CA TRP A 11 -3.92 6.73 -12.88
C TRP A 11 -2.41 6.49 -12.89
N THR A 12 -1.91 5.57 -12.04
CA THR A 12 -0.53 5.10 -12.12
C THR A 12 -0.34 4.26 -13.38
N ARG A 13 0.80 4.44 -14.06
CA ARG A 13 1.25 3.50 -15.10
C ARG A 13 1.37 2.06 -14.57
N ARG A 14 1.20 1.11 -15.48
CA ARG A 14 1.36 -0.32 -15.20
C ARG A 14 2.81 -0.61 -14.83
N PRO A 15 3.09 -1.46 -13.82
CA PRO A 15 4.43 -1.94 -13.57
C PRO A 15 4.96 -2.67 -14.80
N SER A 16 6.04 -2.17 -15.41
CA SER A 16 6.69 -2.87 -16.50
C SER A 16 7.75 -3.82 -15.93
N CYS A 17 7.93 -4.96 -16.59
CA CYS A 17 9.06 -5.86 -16.38
C CYS A 17 9.67 -6.10 -17.76
N GLY A 18 11.00 -6.17 -17.85
CA GLY A 18 11.70 -6.50 -19.09
C GLY A 18 11.32 -7.91 -19.56
N GLY A 19 10.35 -8.00 -20.46
CA GLY A 19 9.85 -9.25 -21.00
C GLY A 19 8.40 -9.10 -21.48
N ARG A 20 8.09 -9.62 -22.68
CA ARG A 20 6.78 -9.51 -23.33
C ARG A 20 5.65 -9.92 -22.36
N GLY A 21 4.87 -8.93 -21.90
CA GLY A 21 3.78 -9.08 -20.93
C GLY A 21 4.20 -8.65 -19.52
N GLY A 22 3.78 -7.45 -19.09
CA GLY A 22 4.10 -6.95 -17.75
C GLY A 22 3.55 -7.87 -16.66
N CYS A 23 4.44 -8.58 -15.98
CA CYS A 23 4.13 -9.45 -14.86
C CYS A 23 4.09 -8.61 -13.56
N THR A 24 2.99 -8.69 -12.80
CA THR A 24 2.85 -7.97 -11.52
C THR A 24 2.45 -8.96 -10.44
N SER A 25 2.85 -8.70 -9.19
CA SER A 25 2.48 -9.53 -8.05
C SER A 25 1.02 -9.27 -7.68
N ILE A 26 0.11 -10.10 -8.22
CA ILE A 26 -1.33 -10.03 -7.95
C ILE A 26 -1.82 -11.42 -7.51
N ALA A 27 -2.56 -11.47 -6.41
CA ALA A 27 -3.27 -12.65 -5.95
C ALA A 27 -4.79 -12.44 -6.10
N CYS A 28 -5.48 -13.46 -6.60
CA CYS A 28 -6.94 -13.48 -6.70
C CYS A 28 -7.51 -14.40 -5.62
N HIS A 29 -8.44 -13.89 -4.82
CA HIS A 29 -9.09 -14.60 -3.74
C HIS A 29 -10.61 -14.51 -3.89
N ASP A 30 -11.34 -15.32 -3.12
CA ASP A 30 -12.79 -15.26 -3.12
C ASP A 30 -13.30 -13.91 -2.57
N GLY A 31 -13.86 -13.11 -3.49
CA GLY A 31 -14.44 -11.79 -3.25
C GLY A 31 -13.47 -10.61 -3.22
N PHE A 32 -12.16 -10.79 -3.48
CA PHE A 32 -11.20 -9.69 -3.55
C PHE A 32 -9.89 -10.06 -4.26
N ARG A 33 -9.12 -9.03 -4.66
CA ARG A 33 -7.77 -9.16 -5.25
C ARG A 33 -6.76 -8.39 -4.41
N VAL A 34 -5.52 -8.88 -4.40
CA VAL A 34 -4.41 -8.24 -3.69
C VAL A 34 -3.31 -7.91 -4.66
N LEU A 35 -2.94 -6.64 -4.75
CA LEU A 35 -1.78 -6.16 -5.48
C LEU A 35 -0.65 -5.87 -4.49
N LYS A 36 0.56 -6.32 -4.79
CA LYS A 36 1.78 -6.00 -4.01
C LYS A 36 2.73 -5.15 -4.83
N LEU A 37 3.17 -4.04 -4.24
CA LEU A 37 4.06 -3.05 -4.84
C LEU A 37 5.28 -2.84 -3.92
N PRO A 38 6.44 -3.42 -4.25
CA PRO A 38 7.64 -3.25 -3.44
C PRO A 38 8.21 -1.84 -3.57
N TYR A 39 8.63 -1.26 -2.45
CA TYR A 39 9.39 -0.02 -2.41
C TYR A 39 10.84 -0.26 -2.84
N LYS A 40 11.40 0.68 -3.62
CA LYS A 40 12.84 0.70 -3.92
C LYS A 40 13.59 1.01 -2.63
N ALA A 41 14.55 0.16 -2.27
CA ALA A 41 15.45 0.43 -1.15
C ALA A 41 16.48 1.54 -1.48
N TYR A 42 16.63 1.93 -2.76
CA TYR A 42 17.62 2.89 -3.25
C TYR A 42 17.17 3.60 -4.53
N SER A 43 17.59 4.85 -4.72
CA SER A 43 17.58 5.54 -6.01
C SER A 43 18.67 4.98 -6.93
N ASP A 44 18.39 4.92 -8.23
CA ASP A 44 19.33 4.42 -9.26
C ASP A 44 20.63 5.26 -9.33
N ASP A 45 20.58 6.49 -8.81
CA ASP A 45 21.70 7.45 -8.76
C ASP A 45 22.71 7.19 -7.63
N SER A 46 22.44 6.22 -6.75
CA SER A 46 23.38 5.89 -5.69
C SER A 46 24.55 5.08 -6.26
N PRO A 47 25.81 5.43 -5.95
CA PRO A 47 26.95 4.67 -6.42
C PRO A 47 26.76 3.21 -6.04
N PRO A 48 27.05 2.24 -6.94
CA PRO A 48 26.84 0.83 -6.65
C PRO A 48 27.54 0.52 -5.34
N ALA A 49 26.74 0.18 -4.31
CA ALA A 49 27.27 -0.21 -3.03
C ALA A 49 28.26 -1.34 -3.29
N TYR A 50 29.52 -1.14 -2.87
CA TYR A 50 30.63 -2.06 -3.14
C TYR A 50 30.42 -3.46 -2.52
N ASP A 51 29.35 -3.64 -1.73
CA ASP A 51 28.98 -4.91 -1.12
C ASP A 51 27.48 -5.20 -1.26
N SER A 52 27.14 -6.17 -2.10
CA SER A 52 25.77 -6.67 -2.27
C SER A 52 25.20 -7.27 -0.97
N LYS A 53 26.04 -7.70 -0.03
CA LYS A 53 25.59 -8.24 1.27
C LYS A 53 24.99 -7.17 2.18
N LEU A 54 25.38 -5.90 2.04
CA LEU A 54 24.71 -4.81 2.75
C LEU A 54 23.27 -4.62 2.26
N ARG A 55 22.99 -4.92 0.98
CA ARG A 55 21.65 -4.73 0.39
C ARG A 55 20.63 -5.75 0.93
N ASP A 56 21.06 -6.98 1.22
CA ASP A 56 20.18 -8.03 1.73
C ASP A 56 19.79 -7.85 3.21
N GLY A 57 20.56 -7.06 3.97
CA GLY A 57 20.27 -6.76 5.37
C GLY A 57 19.35 -5.57 5.60
N LEU A 58 19.00 -4.80 4.56
CA LEU A 58 18.13 -3.63 4.70
C LEU A 58 16.65 -4.02 4.76
N PRO A 59 15.83 -3.30 5.56
CA PRO A 59 14.41 -3.56 5.62
C PRO A 59 13.76 -3.32 4.27
N LYS A 60 12.99 -4.30 3.82
CA LYS A 60 12.23 -4.25 2.57
C LYS A 60 10.80 -3.88 2.91
N PHE A 61 10.21 -2.96 2.17
CA PHE A 61 8.83 -2.55 2.37
C PHE A 61 8.01 -2.82 1.12
N SER A 62 6.75 -3.16 1.30
CA SER A 62 5.78 -3.27 0.21
C SER A 62 4.47 -2.58 0.58
N MET A 63 3.87 -1.87 -0.38
CA MET A 63 2.47 -1.49 -0.32
C MET A 63 1.63 -2.65 -0.86
N CYS A 64 0.62 -3.08 -0.09
CA CYS A 64 -0.32 -4.11 -0.47
C CYS A 64 -1.72 -3.49 -0.56
N VAL A 65 -2.33 -3.55 -1.74
CA VAL A 65 -3.66 -3.01 -2.01
C VAL A 65 -4.66 -4.15 -2.08
N PHE A 66 -5.66 -4.12 -1.20
CA PHE A 66 -6.75 -5.07 -1.10
C PHE A 66 -7.99 -4.46 -1.74
N LEU A 67 -8.34 -4.96 -2.92
CA LEU A 67 -9.45 -4.48 -3.75
C LEU A 67 -10.59 -5.50 -3.71
N PRO A 68 -11.73 -5.19 -3.06
CA PRO A 68 -12.94 -6.02 -3.14
C PRO A 68 -13.39 -6.21 -4.59
N GLU A 69 -14.15 -7.28 -4.88
CA GLU A 69 -14.81 -7.40 -6.18
C GLU A 69 -16.09 -6.54 -6.25
N ASP A 70 -16.82 -6.47 -5.14
CA ASP A 70 -18.01 -5.63 -4.99
C ASP A 70 -17.65 -4.18 -4.69
N ARG A 71 -18.35 -3.23 -5.34
CA ARG A 71 -18.08 -1.79 -5.20
C ARG A 71 -18.26 -1.25 -3.77
N ASP A 72 -19.11 -1.87 -2.96
CA ASP A 72 -19.39 -1.55 -1.57
C ASP A 72 -18.80 -2.58 -0.58
N GLY A 73 -17.98 -3.53 -1.07
CA GLY A 73 -17.45 -4.64 -0.30
C GLY A 73 -16.31 -4.30 0.66
N LEU A 74 -15.84 -3.06 0.71
CA LEU A 74 -14.66 -2.66 1.51
C LEU A 74 -14.84 -2.98 2.99
N TRP A 75 -15.97 -2.61 3.60
CA TRP A 75 -16.19 -2.82 5.03
C TRP A 75 -16.26 -4.30 5.39
N SER A 76 -16.95 -5.10 4.57
CA SER A 76 -16.97 -6.56 4.70
C SER A 76 -15.57 -7.16 4.61
N LEU A 77 -14.70 -6.62 3.74
CA LEU A 77 -13.32 -7.05 3.63
C LEU A 77 -12.49 -6.64 4.86
N VAL A 78 -12.68 -5.44 5.40
CA VAL A 78 -12.02 -4.98 6.64
C VAL A 78 -12.43 -5.85 7.82
N ASP A 79 -13.70 -6.22 7.93
CA ASP A 79 -14.18 -7.14 8.98
C ASP A 79 -13.51 -8.51 8.86
N ARG A 80 -13.38 -9.04 7.63
CA ARG A 80 -12.64 -10.30 7.38
C ARG A 80 -11.17 -10.20 7.78
N ILE A 81 -10.52 -9.08 7.47
CA ILE A 81 -9.11 -8.82 7.80
C ILE A 81 -8.92 -8.77 9.33
N THR A 82 -9.82 -8.08 10.04
CA THR A 82 -9.70 -7.88 11.50
C THR A 82 -10.15 -9.08 12.33
N ALA A 83 -11.02 -9.94 11.78
CA ALA A 83 -11.49 -11.14 12.47
C ALA A 83 -10.43 -12.23 12.62
N ARG A 84 -9.37 -12.25 11.80
CA ARG A 84 -8.36 -13.31 11.78
C ARG A 84 -6.94 -12.75 11.86
N PRO A 85 -6.20 -13.03 12.95
CA PRO A 85 -4.77 -12.75 13.00
C PRO A 85 -4.05 -13.45 11.83
N GLY A 86 -3.17 -12.73 11.14
CA GLY A 86 -2.41 -13.28 10.01
C GLY A 86 -3.08 -13.18 8.64
N PHE A 87 -4.36 -12.78 8.57
CA PHE A 87 -5.10 -12.68 7.30
C PHE A 87 -4.32 -11.93 6.22
N LEU A 88 -3.71 -10.79 6.57
CA LEU A 88 -2.93 -10.01 5.60
C LEU A 88 -1.81 -10.84 4.96
N ARG A 89 -0.98 -11.52 5.78
CA ARG A 89 0.18 -12.29 5.30
C ARG A 89 -0.24 -13.49 4.46
N GLU A 90 -1.31 -14.17 4.85
CA GLU A 90 -1.84 -15.34 4.14
C GLU A 90 -2.34 -15.03 2.72
N HIS A 91 -2.75 -13.77 2.46
CA HIS A 91 -3.36 -13.38 1.19
C HIS A 91 -2.44 -12.51 0.31
N LEU A 92 -1.18 -12.29 0.72
CA LEU A 92 -0.22 -11.58 -0.11
C LEU A 92 0.21 -12.43 -1.31
N PRO A 93 0.39 -11.83 -2.49
CA PRO A 93 0.91 -12.53 -3.65
C PRO A 93 2.36 -12.97 -3.42
N THR A 94 2.65 -14.22 -3.77
CA THR A 94 4.00 -14.81 -3.75
C THR A 94 4.60 -14.88 -5.16
N ASP A 95 3.74 -14.96 -6.18
CA ASP A 95 4.13 -15.09 -7.59
C ASP A 95 3.75 -13.85 -8.41
N HIS A 96 4.32 -13.75 -9.62
CA HIS A 96 3.94 -12.75 -10.60
C HIS A 96 3.01 -13.35 -11.66
N VAL A 97 1.99 -12.60 -12.07
CA VAL A 97 1.02 -13.02 -13.07
C VAL A 97 0.97 -12.04 -14.26
N PRO A 98 0.68 -12.52 -15.49
CA PRO A 98 0.43 -11.65 -16.62
C PRO A 98 -0.77 -10.74 -16.34
N VAL A 99 -0.58 -9.43 -16.47
CA VAL A 99 -1.66 -8.46 -16.19
C VAL A 99 -2.42 -8.07 -17.47
N GLY A 100 -3.72 -7.87 -17.35
CA GLY A 100 -4.57 -7.33 -18.41
C GLY A 100 -4.67 -5.81 -18.27
N LYS A 101 -5.87 -5.32 -17.96
CA LYS A 101 -6.13 -3.93 -17.58
C LYS A 101 -5.60 -3.66 -16.19
N PHE A 102 -4.76 -2.64 -16.07
CA PHE A 102 -4.22 -2.18 -14.80
C PHE A 102 -4.56 -0.72 -14.58
N ARG A 103 -5.22 -0.40 -13.46
CA ARG A 103 -5.52 0.96 -13.02
C ARG A 103 -5.49 1.02 -11.50
N LEU A 104 -4.53 1.78 -10.97
CA LEU A 104 -4.47 2.16 -9.55
C LEU A 104 -4.40 3.70 -9.51
N PRO A 105 -5.24 4.39 -8.73
CA PRO A 105 -5.23 5.84 -8.69
C PRO A 105 -4.01 6.34 -7.91
N LYS A 106 -3.44 7.48 -8.33
CA LYS A 106 -2.53 8.24 -7.47
C LYS A 106 -3.34 8.86 -6.33
N PHE A 107 -2.77 8.89 -5.14
CA PHE A 107 -3.40 9.53 -3.99
C PHE A 107 -2.37 10.06 -3.02
N LYS A 108 -2.74 11.11 -2.29
CA LYS A 108 -2.03 11.58 -1.11
C LYS A 108 -3.05 11.62 0.01
N LEU A 109 -2.68 11.08 1.17
CA LEU A 109 -3.53 11.04 2.35
C LEU A 109 -2.75 11.62 3.51
N THR A 110 -3.30 12.67 4.12
CA THR A 110 -2.78 13.25 5.35
C THR A 110 -3.75 13.00 6.49
N TYR A 111 -3.30 12.26 7.50
CA TYR A 111 -4.04 12.02 8.72
C TYR A 111 -3.35 12.73 9.88
N MET A 112 -4.11 13.52 10.65
CA MET A 112 -3.64 14.11 11.90
C MET A 112 -4.80 14.20 12.87
N ARG A 113 -4.86 13.30 13.85
CA ARG A 113 -5.90 13.32 14.89
C ARG A 113 -5.37 12.84 16.23
N SER A 114 -6.03 13.29 17.29
CA SER A 114 -5.88 12.68 18.60
C SER A 114 -6.47 11.28 18.59
N ILE A 115 -5.69 10.28 19.02
CA ILE A 115 -6.12 8.89 19.17
C ILE A 115 -6.44 8.56 20.64
N ARG A 116 -6.43 9.56 21.52
CA ARG A 116 -6.73 9.40 22.95
C ARG A 116 -8.05 8.68 23.19
N ASN A 117 -9.13 9.16 22.58
CA ASN A 117 -10.46 8.58 22.80
C ASN A 117 -10.53 7.14 22.26
N VAL A 118 -9.93 6.89 21.09
CA VAL A 118 -9.86 5.54 20.50
C VAL A 118 -9.16 4.56 21.44
N LEU A 119 -8.03 4.95 22.03
CA LEU A 119 -7.31 4.12 23.00
C LEU A 119 -8.12 3.89 24.28
N GLN A 120 -8.85 4.89 24.75
CA GLN A 120 -9.74 4.77 25.91
C GLN A 120 -10.92 3.81 25.65
N ASP A 121 -11.47 3.82 24.43
CA ASP A 121 -12.52 2.91 23.97
C ASP A 121 -12.00 1.47 23.85
N LEU A 122 -10.73 1.31 23.45
CA LEU A 122 -10.01 0.03 23.46
C LEU A 122 -9.57 -0.43 24.87
N GLY A 123 -9.86 0.35 25.92
CA GLY A 123 -9.61 -0.02 27.31
C GLY A 123 -8.35 0.60 27.94
N LEU A 124 -7.51 1.28 27.17
CA LEU A 124 -6.34 2.00 27.70
C LEU A 124 -6.76 3.35 28.30
N ARG A 125 -7.26 3.32 29.54
CA ARG A 125 -7.79 4.51 30.22
C ARG A 125 -6.83 5.11 31.26
N LEU A 126 -6.07 4.27 31.97
CA LEU A 126 -5.24 4.68 33.10
C LEU A 126 -4.23 5.81 32.79
N PRO A 127 -3.48 5.80 31.67
CA PRO A 127 -2.52 6.86 31.39
C PRO A 127 -3.17 8.24 31.23
N PHE A 128 -4.46 8.31 30.90
CA PHE A 128 -5.21 9.53 30.62
C PHE A 128 -6.05 10.01 31.81
N ASP A 129 -6.04 9.29 32.93
CA ASP A 129 -6.81 9.59 34.13
C ASP A 129 -6.00 10.47 35.09
N ARG A 130 -6.45 11.70 35.33
CA ARG A 130 -5.74 12.65 36.20
C ARG A 130 -5.61 12.19 37.65
N LEU A 131 -6.50 11.34 38.15
CA LEU A 131 -6.50 10.90 39.54
C LEU A 131 -5.79 9.56 39.72
N ARG A 132 -5.76 8.74 38.66
CA ARG A 132 -5.31 7.34 38.72
C ARG A 132 -4.07 7.04 37.89
N ALA A 133 -3.65 7.96 37.02
CA ALA A 133 -2.42 7.78 36.25
C ALA A 133 -1.22 7.67 37.20
N ASN A 134 -0.40 6.66 36.96
CA ASN A 134 0.87 6.48 37.63
C ASN A 134 1.98 6.46 36.58
N MET A 135 2.75 7.55 36.53
CA MET A 135 3.84 7.77 35.58
C MET A 135 5.19 7.92 36.29
N ALA A 136 5.33 7.37 37.51
CA ALA A 136 6.53 7.50 38.36
C ALA A 136 7.82 6.94 37.72
N GLY A 137 7.71 6.12 36.67
CA GLY A 137 8.88 5.66 35.90
C GLY A 137 9.43 6.67 34.87
N ILE A 138 8.73 7.78 34.62
CA ILE A 138 9.10 8.78 33.59
C ILE A 138 9.73 10.02 34.21
N VAL A 139 9.21 10.46 35.35
CA VAL A 139 9.76 11.57 36.16
C VAL A 139 10.27 10.94 37.45
N GLY A 140 11.55 11.15 37.77
CA GLY A 140 12.11 10.71 39.05
C GLY A 140 11.35 11.32 40.22
N ASP A 141 11.45 10.73 41.42
CA ASP A 141 10.81 11.22 42.65
C ASP A 141 11.17 12.68 42.91
N ASP A 142 10.35 13.59 42.41
CA ASP A 142 10.39 15.01 42.74
C ASP A 142 9.02 15.32 43.34
N ASP A 143 9.02 15.84 44.56
CA ASP A 143 7.91 16.03 45.52
C ASP A 143 6.74 16.91 45.03
N SER A 144 6.63 17.13 43.72
CA SER A 144 5.49 17.79 43.08
C SER A 144 4.24 16.90 43.17
N ALA A 145 3.37 17.25 44.12
CA ALA A 145 2.12 16.55 44.45
C ALA A 145 1.03 16.52 43.35
N VAL A 146 1.40 16.74 42.08
CA VAL A 146 0.46 16.71 40.95
C VAL A 146 0.64 15.39 40.18
N PRO A 147 -0.35 14.49 40.19
CA PRO A 147 -0.28 13.26 39.41
C PRO A 147 -0.11 13.56 37.91
N LEU A 148 0.97 13.06 37.32
CA LEU A 148 1.26 13.20 35.91
C LEU A 148 0.36 12.25 35.09
N CYS A 149 -0.34 12.80 34.11
CA CYS A 149 -1.15 12.05 33.16
C CYS A 149 -0.92 12.51 31.73
N VAL A 150 -1.21 11.65 30.76
CA VAL A 150 -1.23 11.99 29.34
C VAL A 150 -2.47 12.84 29.05
N SER A 151 -2.26 14.07 28.59
CA SER A 151 -3.35 14.98 28.22
C SER A 151 -3.93 14.64 26.84
N GLU A 152 -3.06 14.46 25.85
CA GLU A 152 -3.36 14.28 24.43
C GLU A 152 -2.36 13.31 23.82
N LEU A 153 -2.81 12.53 22.82
CA LEU A 153 -1.93 11.68 22.03
C LEU A 153 -2.28 11.87 20.55
N VAL A 154 -1.48 12.65 19.85
CA VAL A 154 -1.73 13.01 18.44
C VAL A 154 -0.92 12.09 17.53
N ASN A 155 -1.62 11.38 16.63
CA ASN A 155 -0.99 10.61 15.57
C ASN A 155 -1.07 11.40 14.26
N LYS A 156 0.08 11.61 13.62
CA LYS A 156 0.19 12.24 12.29
C LYS A 156 0.84 11.27 11.32
N ALA A 157 0.15 10.97 10.24
CA ALA A 157 0.61 10.09 9.18
C ALA A 157 0.39 10.77 7.82
N VAL A 158 1.34 10.60 6.91
CA VAL A 158 1.22 11.04 5.52
C VAL A 158 1.60 9.85 4.66
N VAL A 159 0.70 9.46 3.76
CA VAL A 159 0.96 8.43 2.75
C VAL A 159 0.76 9.07 1.39
N GLU A 160 1.75 8.94 0.53
CA GLU A 160 1.68 9.38 -0.85
C GLU A 160 1.95 8.20 -1.76
N MET A 161 0.99 7.94 -2.64
CA MET A 161 1.09 6.97 -3.71
C MET A 161 1.10 7.75 -5.03
N ASN A 162 2.30 7.93 -5.56
CA ASN A 162 2.52 8.51 -6.87
C ASN A 162 3.30 7.49 -7.73
N GLU A 163 3.62 7.86 -8.97
CA GLU A 163 4.43 7.01 -9.83
C GLU A 163 5.86 6.86 -9.31
N GLU A 164 6.35 7.81 -8.49
CA GLU A 164 7.75 7.94 -8.03
C GLU A 164 8.10 7.16 -6.74
N GLY A 165 7.23 7.23 -5.73
CA GLY A 165 7.26 6.39 -4.54
C GLY A 165 7.06 4.90 -4.86
N CYS A 166 6.54 4.62 -6.06
CA CYS A 166 6.49 3.31 -6.69
C CYS A 166 7.29 3.27 -8.04
N GLU A 167 8.20 4.23 -8.30
CA GLU A 167 8.92 4.40 -9.60
C GLU A 167 9.86 3.24 -9.88
N ALA A 168 10.08 2.42 -8.87
CA ALA A 168 10.77 1.15 -9.02
C ALA A 168 10.06 0.13 -9.86
N ALA A 169 8.75 0.03 -9.69
CA ALA A 169 7.96 -0.99 -10.32
C ALA A 169 7.42 -0.50 -11.66
N ALA A 170 7.19 0.82 -11.80
CA ALA A 170 6.58 1.43 -12.98
C ALA A 170 7.56 1.84 -14.09
N VAL A 171 8.85 2.07 -13.79
CA VAL A 171 9.85 2.47 -14.81
C VAL A 171 10.79 1.31 -15.12
N THR A 172 10.31 0.39 -15.94
CA THR A 172 11.14 -0.32 -16.91
C THR A 172 10.76 0.20 -18.30
N VAL A 173 11.73 0.83 -18.95
CA VAL A 173 11.59 1.64 -20.17
C VAL A 173 10.81 0.90 -21.28
N GLU A 174 9.77 1.54 -21.81
CA GLU A 174 9.23 1.23 -23.15
C GLU A 174 10.31 1.62 -24.18
N SER A 175 11.05 0.63 -24.69
CA SER A 175 11.63 0.74 -26.03
C SER A 175 10.61 0.18 -27.01
N ASP A 176 9.57 0.97 -27.31
CA ASP A 176 8.67 0.70 -28.43
C ASP A 176 9.33 1.21 -29.72
N GLU A 177 10.44 0.55 -30.06
CA GLU A 177 11.02 0.60 -31.39
C GLU A 177 11.24 -0.83 -31.83
N HIS A 178 10.30 -1.38 -32.61
CA HIS A 178 10.64 -2.24 -33.75
C HIS A 178 9.45 -2.27 -34.72
N MET A 179 9.54 -1.36 -35.69
CA MET A 179 9.35 -1.71 -37.10
C MET A 179 9.98 -3.10 -37.38
N GLY A 180 9.20 -4.04 -37.91
CA GLY A 180 9.73 -5.38 -38.20
C GLY A 180 8.75 -6.27 -38.94
N PHE A 181 8.71 -6.11 -40.25
CA PHE A 181 8.09 -7.02 -41.23
C PHE A 181 8.72 -8.42 -41.17
N SER A 182 7.93 -9.50 -41.20
CA SER A 182 8.33 -10.89 -41.56
C SER A 182 7.05 -11.74 -41.71
N LEU A 183 6.54 -12.03 -42.91
CA LEU A 183 6.91 -13.12 -43.83
C LEU A 183 7.03 -14.52 -43.17
N TYR A 184 6.07 -15.39 -43.55
CA TYR A 184 6.01 -16.86 -43.53
C TYR A 184 5.87 -17.70 -42.24
N SER A 185 4.87 -18.59 -42.32
CA SER A 185 4.81 -20.00 -41.89
C SER A 185 3.90 -20.38 -40.71
N ASP A 186 3.19 -21.49 -40.93
CA ASP A 186 2.15 -22.14 -40.14
C ASP A 186 2.53 -22.34 -38.66
N TYR A 187 2.12 -21.42 -37.79
CA TYR A 187 2.12 -21.64 -36.35
C TYR A 187 0.69 -21.87 -35.85
N GLU A 188 0.52 -23.00 -35.17
CA GLU A 188 -0.63 -23.35 -34.36
C GLU A 188 -0.98 -22.18 -33.44
N TYR A 189 -2.23 -21.70 -33.50
CA TYR A 189 -2.70 -20.58 -32.68
C TYR A 189 -2.70 -21.00 -31.20
N VAL A 190 -1.62 -20.70 -30.49
CA VAL A 190 -1.57 -20.81 -29.03
C VAL A 190 -2.23 -19.55 -28.47
N PRO A 191 -3.41 -19.65 -27.82
CA PRO A 191 -4.03 -18.48 -27.20
C PRO A 191 -3.08 -17.91 -26.14
N PRO A 192 -2.97 -16.58 -26.03
CA PRO A 192 -2.12 -15.96 -25.02
C PRO A 192 -2.54 -16.42 -23.61
N PRO A 193 -1.59 -16.54 -22.67
CA PRO A 193 -1.89 -16.96 -21.31
C PRO A 193 -2.96 -16.04 -20.68
N PRO A 194 -3.86 -16.58 -19.83
CA PRO A 194 -4.90 -15.80 -19.19
C PRO A 194 -4.28 -14.66 -18.38
N THR A 195 -4.84 -13.46 -18.54
CA THR A 195 -4.37 -12.26 -17.86
C THR A 195 -5.29 -11.88 -16.70
N VAL A 196 -4.73 -11.21 -15.70
CA VAL A 196 -5.47 -10.73 -14.53
C VAL A 196 -5.67 -9.21 -14.63
N ASP A 197 -6.92 -8.77 -14.60
CA ASP A 197 -7.27 -7.34 -14.49
C ASP A 197 -7.19 -6.88 -13.03
N PHE A 198 -6.67 -5.66 -12.82
CA PHE A 198 -6.68 -4.97 -11.54
C PHE A 198 -7.05 -3.50 -11.75
N VAL A 199 -8.31 -3.15 -11.43
CA VAL A 199 -8.88 -1.81 -11.69
C VAL A 199 -9.50 -1.26 -10.41
N ALA A 200 -8.72 -0.49 -9.66
CA ALA A 200 -9.11 0.12 -8.40
C ALA A 200 -9.94 1.40 -8.62
N ASN A 201 -11.16 1.23 -9.13
CA ASN A 201 -12.10 2.32 -9.44
C ASN A 201 -13.24 2.48 -8.41
N HIS A 202 -13.08 1.89 -7.23
CA HIS A 202 -14.03 1.89 -6.11
C HIS A 202 -13.24 1.70 -4.80
N PRO A 203 -13.86 1.83 -3.62
CA PRO A 203 -13.15 1.79 -2.34
C PRO A 203 -12.26 0.56 -2.13
N PHE A 204 -11.04 0.78 -1.64
CA PHE A 204 -10.05 -0.27 -1.36
C PHE A 204 -9.26 0.01 -0.08
N ALA A 205 -8.71 -1.03 0.53
CA ALA A 205 -7.79 -0.93 1.65
C ALA A 205 -6.34 -1.02 1.17
N PHE A 206 -5.42 -0.37 1.88
CA PHE A 206 -3.99 -0.52 1.64
C PHE A 206 -3.22 -0.70 2.95
N PHE A 207 -2.11 -1.41 2.85
CA PHE A 207 -1.22 -1.72 3.96
C PHE A 207 0.21 -1.53 3.52
N ILE A 208 1.06 -0.92 4.34
CA ILE A 208 2.51 -0.90 4.13
C ILE A 208 3.12 -1.85 5.13
N VAL A 209 3.78 -2.87 4.63
CA VAL A 209 4.38 -3.95 5.43
C VAL A 209 5.89 -3.93 5.28
N GLU A 210 6.60 -4.11 6.38
CA GLU A 210 8.02 -4.47 6.38
C GLU A 210 8.12 -5.98 6.19
N GLU A 211 8.76 -6.44 5.13
CA GLU A 211 8.66 -7.83 4.66
C GLU A 211 9.38 -8.84 5.55
N THR A 212 10.45 -8.43 6.23
CA THR A 212 11.31 -9.33 7.01
C THR A 212 10.63 -9.75 8.30
N SER A 213 10.17 -8.78 9.09
CA SER A 213 9.41 -9.01 10.33
C SER A 213 7.92 -9.27 10.05
N GLY A 214 7.40 -8.77 8.94
CA GLY A 214 5.96 -8.71 8.65
C GLY A 214 5.23 -7.65 9.48
N THR A 215 5.96 -6.67 10.01
CA THR A 215 5.38 -5.56 10.77
C THR A 215 4.53 -4.69 9.86
N LEU A 216 3.32 -4.38 10.32
CA LEU A 216 2.44 -3.43 9.66
C LEU A 216 2.84 -2.00 10.04
N VAL A 217 3.32 -1.24 9.07
CA VAL A 217 3.82 0.13 9.26
C VAL A 217 2.68 1.14 9.08
N PHE A 218 1.86 0.96 8.04
CA PHE A 218 0.69 1.78 7.78
C PHE A 218 -0.50 0.92 7.38
N ALA A 219 -1.69 1.36 7.77
CA ALA A 219 -2.96 0.84 7.30
C ALA A 219 -3.88 2.01 6.97
N GLY A 220 -4.63 1.88 5.90
CA GLY A 220 -5.60 2.88 5.49
C GLY A 220 -6.55 2.35 4.44
N HIS A 221 -7.48 3.20 4.05
CA HIS A 221 -8.41 2.91 2.96
C HIS A 221 -8.64 4.17 2.12
N VAL A 222 -8.93 3.98 0.84
CA VAL A 222 -9.35 5.03 -0.08
C VAL A 222 -10.83 4.81 -0.35
N LEU A 223 -11.68 5.79 -0.04
CA LEU A 223 -13.13 5.70 -0.27
C LEU A 223 -13.54 6.33 -1.60
N ASP A 224 -12.84 7.38 -2.02
CA ASP A 224 -13.09 8.05 -3.28
C ASP A 224 -11.78 8.18 -4.07
N PRO A 225 -11.50 7.27 -5.01
CA PRO A 225 -10.28 7.28 -5.80
C PRO A 225 -10.22 8.44 -6.80
N THR A 226 -11.24 9.31 -6.85
CA THR A 226 -11.30 10.46 -7.76
C THR A 226 -10.96 11.79 -7.09
N LYS A 227 -10.75 11.81 -5.77
CA LYS A 227 -10.43 13.02 -5.00
C LYS A 227 -9.00 12.99 -4.48
N GLU A 228 -8.33 14.13 -4.54
CA GLU A 228 -7.14 14.41 -3.73
C GLU A 228 -7.62 14.98 -2.39
N GLU A 229 -7.22 14.38 -1.25
CA GLU A 229 -7.53 14.87 0.10
C GLU A 229 -6.29 15.36 0.86
#